data_AF-A0A2V2RC85-F1
#
_entry.id   AF-A0A2V2RC85-F1
#
_cell.length_a   1.000
_cell.length_b   1.000
_cell.length_c   1.000
_cell.angle_alpha   90.00
_cell.angle_beta   90.00
_cell.angle_gamma   90.00
#
_symmetry.space_group_name_H-M   'P 1'
#
loop_
_entity.id
_entity.type
_entity.pdbx_description
1 polymer ?
#
loop_
_entity_poly.entity_id
_entity_poly.type
_entity_poly.pdbx_seq_one_letter_code
_entity_poly.pdbx_strand_id
1 'polypeptide(L)'
;MNTAWLALSKSSSTNVGWQTSRATTEVLRLTGHRSSKKCAFCRGRSSSLRLEETKLLSETTARITTSQIVIESGKADFGLGLAEAWRYRELLFFLAWRDIRLRYKQTALGATWAIIQPLFAMILFTIVFGRVARIPSDNIPYALFAYAGLVPWTFFSNAITNSANSLIGSTSLITKVYFPRMIIPLAPVLAGLLDLAIALLLLIPLIFYYGIIPSWHLLLLPLFILLTTVLAFGVGMFMAALNVKYRDVRYALPFLVQLWLFASPVIYPLSILRGKWKFLLALNPMTGIIEGFRSSLVPRPFDWGTIGVSVIVTFLIVFISIYEFQRVEDGFADVI
;
A
#
# COMPACT_ATOMS: atom_id res chain seq x y z
N MET A 1 -16.37 43.25 -15.79
CA MET A 1 -17.02 42.02 -15.27
C MET A 1 -15.92 41.01 -14.99
N ASN A 2 -15.52 40.63 -13.78
CA ASN A 2 -15.90 40.99 -12.41
C ASN A 2 -14.62 41.01 -11.57
N THR A 3 -14.29 42.18 -11.06
CA THR A 3 -13.34 42.43 -9.98
C THR A 3 -14.08 42.28 -8.65
N ALA A 4 -13.99 41.11 -7.99
CA ALA A 4 -14.57 40.91 -6.68
C ALA A 4 -13.96 39.69 -5.94
N TRP A 5 -12.65 39.70 -5.67
CA TRP A 5 -12.02 38.71 -4.76
C TRP A 5 -10.79 39.24 -3.99
N LEU A 6 -10.60 40.57 -3.95
CA LEU A 6 -9.38 41.20 -3.41
C LEU A 6 -9.57 41.91 -2.06
N ALA A 7 -10.46 41.41 -1.21
CA ALA A 7 -10.58 41.87 0.16
C ALA A 7 -11.03 40.70 1.04
N LEU A 8 -10.07 40.06 1.75
CA LEU A 8 -10.20 39.35 3.04
C LEU A 8 -9.05 38.35 3.23
N SER A 9 -7.82 38.83 3.34
CA SER A 9 -6.69 38.01 3.83
C SER A 9 -5.59 38.92 4.37
N LYS A 10 -5.91 39.61 5.46
CA LYS A 10 -4.92 40.34 6.26
C LYS A 10 -5.41 40.44 7.70
N SER A 11 -5.14 39.41 8.50
CA SER A 11 -5.01 39.46 9.96
C SER A 11 -5.19 38.04 10.53
N SER A 12 -4.08 37.40 10.93
CA SER A 12 -3.97 36.73 12.24
C SER A 12 -2.64 35.98 12.30
N SER A 13 -1.58 36.72 12.62
CA SER A 13 -0.47 36.15 13.37
C SER A 13 -0.90 35.99 14.83
N THR A 14 -0.22 35.07 15.52
CA THR A 14 -0.07 34.94 16.98
C THR A 14 -1.08 34.12 17.81
N ASN A 15 -0.48 33.24 18.61
CA ASN A 15 -0.90 32.73 19.92
C ASN A 15 -1.89 31.55 19.97
N VAL A 16 -1.35 30.37 19.65
CA VAL A 16 -1.73 29.13 20.35
C VAL A 16 -1.01 29.12 21.70
N GLY A 17 -1.67 29.68 22.70
CA GLY A 17 -1.21 29.70 24.07
C GLY A 17 -2.35 30.11 24.98
N TRP A 18 -2.66 29.26 25.96
CA TRP A 18 -3.55 29.54 27.10
C TRP A 18 -5.06 29.58 26.82
N GLN A 19 -5.65 28.40 26.54
CA GLN A 19 -7.11 28.20 26.65
C GLN A 19 -7.53 27.06 27.60
N THR A 20 -6.72 26.78 28.63
CA THR A 20 -7.09 25.85 29.72
C THR A 20 -7.13 26.48 31.12
N SER A 21 -7.11 27.82 31.22
CA SER A 21 -7.11 28.52 32.52
C SER A 21 -8.41 29.30 32.83
N ARG A 22 -9.39 29.37 31.92
CA ARG A 22 -10.65 30.12 32.15
C ARG A 22 -11.84 29.27 32.60
N ALA A 23 -11.77 27.95 32.51
CA ALA A 23 -12.88 27.09 32.96
C ALA A 23 -12.90 26.86 34.49
N THR A 24 -11.82 27.19 35.19
CA THR A 24 -11.68 26.98 36.65
C THR A 24 -12.03 28.20 37.48
N THR A 25 -12.30 29.37 36.87
CA THR A 25 -12.62 30.61 37.61
C THR A 25 -14.12 30.92 37.68
N GLU A 26 -14.96 30.26 36.87
CA GLU A 26 -16.41 30.53 36.82
C GLU A 26 -17.20 29.77 37.91
N VAL A 27 -16.66 28.69 38.47
CA VAL A 27 -17.35 27.87 39.49
C VAL A 27 -17.24 28.48 40.91
N LEU A 28 -16.32 29.42 41.13
CA LEU A 28 -16.12 30.12 42.41
C LEU A 28 -16.95 31.41 42.57
N ARG A 29 -17.79 31.79 41.58
CA ARG A 29 -18.60 33.03 41.62
C ARG A 29 -20.04 32.89 42.10
N LEU A 30 -20.54 31.67 42.34
CA LEU A 30 -21.95 31.45 42.73
C LEU A 30 -22.19 31.24 44.24
N THR A 31 -21.18 31.39 45.09
CA THR A 31 -21.32 31.33 46.56
C THR A 31 -21.24 32.70 47.23
N GLY A 32 -21.80 33.72 46.57
CA GLY A 32 -21.59 35.12 46.93
C GLY A 32 -22.83 35.96 47.24
N HIS A 33 -24.01 35.40 47.58
CA HIS A 33 -25.09 36.23 48.10
C HIS A 33 -26.15 35.43 48.87
N ARG A 34 -26.04 35.39 50.21
CA ARG A 34 -27.21 35.15 51.06
C ARG A 34 -27.17 36.06 52.28
N SER A 35 -28.15 36.96 52.27
CA SER A 35 -28.53 37.92 53.29
C SER A 35 -28.41 37.37 54.72
N SER A 36 -27.63 38.08 55.53
CA SER A 36 -27.60 37.97 56.98
C SER A 36 -28.92 38.53 57.55
N LYS A 37 -29.86 37.64 57.88
CA LYS A 37 -30.84 37.90 58.94
C LYS A 37 -30.47 37.03 60.14
N LYS A 38 -30.30 37.71 61.27
CA LYS A 38 -29.94 37.16 62.58
C LYS A 38 -30.86 35.98 62.96
N CYS A 39 -30.26 34.81 63.17
CA CYS A 39 -30.79 33.77 64.05
C CYS A 39 -29.66 33.35 64.99
N ALA A 40 -29.74 33.77 66.26
CA ALA A 40 -28.69 33.58 67.25
C ALA A 40 -28.70 32.18 67.92
N PHE A 41 -29.24 31.14 67.25
CA PHE A 41 -29.51 29.84 67.90
C PHE A 41 -28.91 28.60 67.20
N CYS A 42 -28.09 28.73 66.17
CA CYS A 42 -27.53 27.55 65.48
C CYS A 42 -26.01 27.63 65.32
N ARG A 43 -25.27 27.71 66.45
CA ARG A 43 -23.80 27.83 66.43
C ARG A 43 -23.02 26.53 66.66
N GLY A 44 -23.70 25.38 66.73
CA GLY A 44 -23.08 24.08 67.06
C GLY A 44 -23.12 22.98 65.99
N ARG A 45 -23.86 23.15 64.88
CA ARG A 45 -24.12 22.06 63.90
C ARG A 45 -23.55 22.31 62.49
N SER A 46 -22.97 23.48 62.22
CA SER A 46 -22.46 23.83 60.89
C SER A 46 -21.00 23.42 60.65
N SER A 47 -20.24 23.12 61.71
CA SER A 47 -18.84 22.69 61.61
C SER A 47 -18.72 21.22 61.24
N SER A 48 -19.59 20.35 61.75
CA SER A 48 -19.59 18.92 61.42
C SER A 48 -19.96 18.65 59.97
N LEU A 49 -21.02 19.29 59.45
CA LEU A 49 -21.46 19.13 58.05
C LEU A 49 -20.41 19.57 57.03
N ARG A 50 -19.64 20.64 57.33
CA ARG A 50 -18.56 21.12 56.46
C ARG A 50 -17.36 20.18 56.46
N LEU A 51 -17.05 19.57 57.62
CA LEU A 51 -16.01 18.55 57.73
C LEU A 51 -16.40 17.26 56.99
N GLU A 52 -17.68 16.86 57.08
CA GLU A 52 -18.24 15.71 56.34
C GLU A 52 -18.16 15.91 54.82
N GLU A 53 -18.57 17.08 54.31
CA GLU A 53 -18.47 17.41 52.87
C GLU A 53 -17.01 17.43 52.39
N THR A 54 -16.08 17.99 53.17
CA THR A 54 -14.66 17.97 52.78
C THR A 54 -14.06 16.57 52.80
N LYS A 55 -14.50 15.69 53.71
CA LYS A 55 -14.10 14.29 53.74
C LYS A 55 -14.64 13.53 52.54
N LEU A 56 -15.93 13.68 52.24
CA LEU A 56 -16.61 13.08 51.08
C LEU A 56 -15.99 13.54 49.76
N LEU A 57 -15.66 14.82 49.64
CA LEU A 57 -14.95 15.33 48.47
C LEU A 57 -13.54 14.74 48.41
N SER A 58 -12.78 14.70 49.50
CA SER A 58 -11.42 14.11 49.51
C SER A 58 -11.41 12.61 49.19
N GLU A 59 -12.40 11.85 49.67
CA GLU A 59 -12.55 10.43 49.38
C GLU A 59 -13.03 10.19 47.94
N THR A 60 -13.83 11.11 47.38
CA THR A 60 -14.26 11.04 45.97
C THR A 60 -13.10 11.37 45.02
N THR A 61 -12.27 12.36 45.34
CA THR A 61 -11.08 12.67 44.53
C THR A 61 -10.01 11.58 44.63
N ALA A 62 -9.89 10.91 45.78
CA ALA A 62 -8.96 9.78 45.97
C ALA A 62 -9.39 8.51 45.22
N ARG A 63 -10.68 8.37 44.87
CA ARG A 63 -11.22 7.22 44.11
C ARG A 63 -11.15 7.36 42.59
N ILE A 64 -10.68 8.49 42.06
CA ILE A 64 -10.32 8.58 40.65
C ILE A 64 -8.95 7.91 40.52
N THR A 65 -8.94 6.59 40.63
CA THR A 65 -7.85 5.74 40.19
C THR A 65 -7.68 6.05 38.71
N THR A 66 -6.72 6.91 38.41
CA THR A 66 -6.14 7.07 37.08
C THR A 66 -5.81 5.66 36.61
N SER A 67 -6.68 5.07 35.78
CA SER A 67 -6.28 3.94 34.96
C SER A 67 -5.23 4.52 34.04
N GLN A 68 -3.97 4.43 34.44
CA GLN A 68 -2.87 4.76 33.57
C GLN A 68 -2.95 3.72 32.44
N ILE A 69 -3.49 4.15 31.32
CA ILE A 69 -3.36 3.42 30.08
C ILE A 69 -1.89 3.60 29.72
N VAL A 70 -1.07 2.64 30.14
CA VAL A 70 0.32 2.52 29.69
C VAL A 70 0.23 2.13 28.22
N ILE A 71 0.39 3.13 27.36
CA ILE A 71 0.55 2.90 25.93
C ILE A 71 1.97 2.37 25.76
N GLU A 72 2.14 1.06 25.88
CA GLU A 72 3.38 0.42 25.45
C GLU A 72 3.52 0.65 23.95
N SER A 73 4.55 1.39 23.56
CA SER A 73 4.97 1.47 22.17
C SER A 73 5.32 0.05 21.74
N GLY A 74 4.45 -0.56 20.92
CA GLY A 74 4.67 -1.88 20.35
C GLY A 74 6.09 -1.93 19.81
N LYS A 75 6.91 -2.83 20.36
CA LYS A 75 8.30 -3.00 19.96
C LYS A 75 8.34 -3.08 18.44
N ALA A 76 9.27 -2.33 17.84
CA ALA A 76 9.64 -2.50 16.44
C ALA A 76 10.27 -3.89 16.28
N ASP A 77 9.45 -4.93 16.34
CA ASP A 77 9.85 -6.28 16.01
C ASP A 77 10.14 -6.25 14.51
N PHE A 78 11.42 -6.38 14.15
CA PHE A 78 11.90 -6.55 12.77
C PHE A 78 11.37 -7.81 12.08
N GLY A 79 10.34 -8.47 12.64
CA GLY A 79 9.57 -9.49 11.94
C GLY A 79 8.83 -8.90 10.75
N LEU A 80 8.49 -9.75 9.78
CA LEU A 80 7.76 -9.41 8.55
C LEU A 80 6.36 -8.78 8.79
N GLY A 81 5.99 -8.49 10.06
CA GLY A 81 4.68 -7.96 10.46
C GLY A 81 3.50 -8.84 10.04
N LEU A 82 3.74 -10.08 9.61
CA LEU A 82 2.73 -10.96 9.03
C LEU A 82 1.66 -11.35 10.06
N ALA A 83 2.06 -11.55 11.33
CA ALA A 83 1.12 -11.80 12.42
C ALA A 83 0.19 -10.59 12.65
N GLU A 84 0.74 -9.39 12.56
CA GLU A 84 -0.01 -8.14 12.70
C GLU A 84 -0.95 -7.94 11.51
N ALA A 85 -0.46 -8.13 10.28
CA ALA A 85 -1.28 -8.08 9.07
C ALA A 85 -2.45 -9.07 9.12
N TRP A 86 -2.24 -10.27 9.68
CA TRP A 86 -3.29 -11.26 9.88
C TRP A 86 -4.31 -10.85 10.95
N ARG A 87 -3.87 -10.18 12.02
CA ARG A 87 -4.76 -9.63 13.06
C ARG A 87 -5.71 -8.58 12.48
N TYR A 88 -5.22 -7.74 11.57
CA TYR A 88 -5.99 -6.69 10.90
C TYR A 88 -6.49 -7.12 9.50
N ARG A 89 -6.67 -8.41 9.24
CA ARG A 89 -7.13 -8.94 7.93
C ARG A 89 -8.45 -8.34 7.46
N GLU A 90 -9.35 -7.98 8.37
CA GLU A 90 -10.64 -7.35 8.05
C GLU A 90 -10.44 -5.95 7.47
N LEU A 91 -9.53 -5.17 8.05
CA LEU A 91 -9.14 -3.85 7.53
C LEU A 91 -8.43 -4.00 6.17
N LEU A 92 -7.51 -4.96 6.05
CA LEU A 92 -6.82 -5.23 4.80
C LEU A 92 -7.81 -5.61 3.68
N PHE A 93 -8.76 -6.50 3.98
CA PHE A 93 -9.83 -6.88 3.05
C PHE A 93 -10.70 -5.69 2.68
N PHE A 94 -11.09 -4.87 3.66
CA PHE A 94 -11.88 -3.66 3.39
C PHE A 94 -11.16 -2.67 2.48
N LEU A 95 -9.86 -2.44 2.72
CA LEU A 95 -9.04 -1.54 1.89
C LEU A 95 -8.86 -2.09 0.47
N ALA A 96 -8.53 -3.38 0.34
CA ALA A 96 -8.40 -4.02 -0.97
C ALA A 96 -9.73 -3.99 -1.73
N TRP A 97 -10.85 -4.28 -1.05
CA TRP A 97 -12.19 -4.23 -1.62
C TRP A 97 -12.60 -2.83 -2.06
N ARG A 98 -12.30 -1.81 -1.24
CA ARG A 98 -12.49 -0.40 -1.57
C ARG A 98 -11.73 -0.06 -2.83
N ASP A 99 -10.45 -0.43 -2.91
CA ASP A 99 -9.60 -0.13 -4.06
C ASP A 99 -10.12 -0.80 -5.35
N ILE A 100 -10.58 -2.05 -5.27
CA ILE A 100 -11.26 -2.74 -6.38
C ILE A 100 -12.51 -1.95 -6.79
N ARG A 101 -13.38 -1.59 -5.85
CA ARG A 101 -14.60 -0.83 -6.16
C ARG A 101 -14.29 0.52 -6.79
N LEU A 102 -13.27 1.24 -6.31
CA LEU A 102 -12.87 2.53 -6.87
C LEU A 102 -12.40 2.39 -8.33
N ARG A 103 -11.61 1.35 -8.65
CA ARG A 103 -11.17 1.06 -10.02
C ARG A 103 -12.32 0.77 -10.98
N TYR A 104 -13.35 0.05 -10.53
CA TYR A 104 -14.40 -0.45 -11.42
C TYR A 104 -15.73 0.32 -11.39
N LYS A 105 -16.04 1.09 -10.34
CA LYS A 105 -17.31 1.85 -10.24
C LYS A 105 -17.29 3.20 -10.97
N GLN A 106 -16.13 3.83 -11.12
CA GLN A 106 -16.05 5.23 -11.58
C GLN A 106 -15.71 5.39 -13.07
N THR A 107 -15.73 4.31 -13.85
CA THR A 107 -15.37 4.34 -15.28
C THR A 107 -16.54 3.87 -16.14
N ALA A 108 -16.77 4.56 -17.27
CA ALA A 108 -17.83 4.20 -18.22
C ALA A 108 -17.67 2.78 -18.80
N LEU A 109 -16.43 2.27 -18.83
CA LEU A 109 -16.06 0.94 -19.34
C LEU A 109 -15.85 -0.10 -18.22
N GLY A 110 -15.90 0.28 -16.94
CA GLY A 110 -15.85 -0.63 -15.79
C GLY A 110 -14.78 -1.74 -15.90
N ALA A 111 -15.22 -2.99 -15.69
CA ALA A 111 -14.39 -4.19 -15.74
C ALA A 111 -13.75 -4.47 -17.11
N THR A 112 -14.35 -3.97 -18.19
CA THR A 112 -13.84 -4.15 -19.55
C THR A 112 -12.49 -3.48 -19.73
N TRP A 113 -12.18 -2.43 -18.95
CA TRP A 113 -10.88 -1.74 -19.03
C TRP A 113 -9.69 -2.64 -18.69
N ALA A 114 -9.85 -3.52 -17.69
CA ALA A 114 -8.82 -4.47 -17.27
C ALA A 114 -8.48 -5.50 -18.37
N ILE A 115 -9.41 -5.71 -19.32
CA ILE A 115 -9.26 -6.61 -20.47
C ILE A 115 -8.69 -5.87 -21.68
N ILE A 116 -9.23 -4.68 -21.96
CA ILE A 116 -8.86 -3.86 -23.12
C ILE A 116 -7.37 -3.55 -23.11
N GLN A 117 -6.83 -3.08 -21.98
CA GLN A 117 -5.45 -2.60 -21.93
C GLN A 117 -4.41 -3.71 -22.25
N PRO A 118 -4.44 -4.90 -21.63
CA PRO A 118 -3.53 -5.99 -21.98
C PRO A 118 -3.70 -6.48 -23.43
N LEU A 119 -4.92 -6.51 -23.97
CA LEU A 119 -5.16 -6.93 -25.35
C LEU A 119 -4.58 -5.95 -26.36
N PHE A 120 -4.79 -4.65 -26.16
CA PHE A 120 -4.16 -3.63 -27.01
C PHE A 120 -2.64 -3.69 -26.92
N ALA A 121 -2.08 -3.86 -25.72
CA ALA A 121 -0.64 -4.04 -25.54
C ALA A 121 -0.12 -5.26 -26.31
N MET A 122 -0.80 -6.40 -26.23
CA MET A 122 -0.46 -7.62 -27.00
C MET A 122 -0.49 -7.36 -28.50
N ILE A 123 -1.55 -6.73 -29.02
CA ILE A 123 -1.70 -6.43 -30.45
C ILE A 123 -0.56 -5.52 -30.91
N LEU A 124 -0.29 -4.44 -30.18
CA LEU A 124 0.79 -3.50 -30.49
C LEU A 124 2.15 -4.21 -30.48
N PHE A 125 2.44 -5.00 -29.46
CA PHE A 125 3.70 -5.74 -29.36
C PHE A 125 3.82 -6.74 -30.52
N THR A 126 2.75 -7.43 -30.88
CA THR A 126 2.76 -8.39 -31.99
C THR A 126 3.00 -7.72 -33.34
N ILE A 127 2.38 -6.57 -33.58
CA ILE A 127 2.58 -5.83 -34.83
C ILE A 127 4.01 -5.26 -34.89
N VAL A 128 4.44 -4.56 -33.85
CA VAL A 128 5.72 -3.85 -33.85
C VAL A 128 6.89 -4.83 -33.75
N PHE A 129 6.88 -5.73 -32.78
CA PHE A 129 8.03 -6.59 -32.51
C PHE A 129 7.96 -7.93 -33.23
N GLY A 130 6.75 -8.48 -33.39
CA GLY A 130 6.55 -9.73 -34.13
C GLY A 130 6.64 -9.52 -35.64
N ARG A 131 5.86 -8.60 -36.23
CA ARG A 131 5.79 -8.42 -37.69
C ARG A 131 6.85 -7.45 -38.24
N VAL A 132 7.02 -6.28 -37.62
CA VAL A 132 7.95 -5.25 -38.13
C VAL A 132 9.39 -5.58 -37.76
N ALA A 133 9.70 -5.78 -36.47
CA ALA A 133 11.07 -6.05 -36.01
C ALA A 133 11.50 -7.53 -36.15
N ARG A 134 10.57 -8.45 -36.41
CA ARG A 134 10.81 -9.90 -36.61
C ARG A 134 11.65 -10.53 -35.50
N ILE A 135 11.36 -10.17 -34.25
CA ILE A 135 12.06 -10.73 -33.09
C ILE A 135 11.72 -12.23 -32.99
N PRO A 136 12.73 -13.11 -32.80
CA PRO A 136 12.49 -14.54 -32.64
C PRO A 136 11.68 -14.82 -31.37
N SER A 137 10.79 -15.81 -31.43
CA SER A 137 9.89 -16.18 -30.33
C SER A 137 9.98 -17.67 -29.96
N ASP A 138 11.15 -18.28 -30.16
CA ASP A 138 11.44 -19.68 -29.84
C ASP A 138 10.35 -20.67 -30.35
N ASN A 139 9.93 -20.50 -31.62
CA ASN A 139 8.88 -21.28 -32.31
C ASN A 139 7.45 -21.16 -31.74
N ILE A 140 7.18 -20.16 -30.89
CA ILE A 140 5.85 -19.87 -30.35
C ILE A 140 5.24 -18.70 -31.12
N PRO A 141 3.92 -18.67 -31.39
CA PRO A 141 3.26 -17.48 -31.91
C PRO A 141 3.58 -16.25 -31.06
N TYR A 142 4.10 -15.19 -31.70
CA TYR A 142 4.60 -14.02 -30.98
C TYR A 142 3.55 -13.38 -30.07
N ALA A 143 2.27 -13.39 -30.48
CA ALA A 143 1.18 -12.86 -29.66
C ALA A 143 1.08 -13.54 -28.29
N LEU A 144 1.17 -14.87 -28.26
CA LEU A 144 1.14 -15.63 -27.02
C LEU A 144 2.44 -15.43 -26.21
N PHE A 145 3.58 -15.38 -26.89
CA PHE A 145 4.88 -15.10 -26.26
C PHE A 145 4.90 -13.75 -25.54
N ALA A 146 4.41 -12.70 -26.21
CA ALA A 146 4.32 -11.35 -25.67
C ALA A 146 3.27 -11.27 -24.56
N TYR A 147 2.09 -11.86 -24.75
CA TYR A 147 1.03 -11.84 -23.75
C TYR A 147 1.46 -12.54 -22.46
N ALA A 148 2.08 -13.73 -22.55
CA ALA A 148 2.61 -14.45 -21.40
C ALA A 148 3.65 -13.66 -20.59
N GLY A 149 4.44 -12.78 -21.24
CA GLY A 149 5.35 -11.88 -20.53
C GLY A 149 4.66 -10.62 -19.98
N LEU A 150 3.69 -10.08 -20.72
CA LEU A 150 2.96 -8.87 -20.36
C LEU A 150 2.03 -9.07 -19.15
N VAL A 151 1.42 -10.25 -18.99
CA VAL A 151 0.50 -10.52 -17.87
C VAL A 151 1.15 -10.32 -16.50
N PRO A 152 2.26 -11.02 -16.13
CA PRO A 152 2.92 -10.79 -14.84
C PRO A 152 3.54 -9.39 -14.75
N TRP A 153 4.05 -8.85 -15.86
CA TRP A 153 4.63 -7.51 -15.90
C TRP A 153 3.61 -6.41 -15.59
N THR A 154 2.44 -6.45 -16.22
CA THR A 154 1.39 -5.44 -16.04
C THR A 154 0.82 -5.46 -14.63
N PHE A 155 0.64 -6.65 -14.05
CA PHE A 155 0.31 -6.78 -12.63
C PHE A 155 1.38 -6.12 -11.76
N PHE A 156 2.65 -6.46 -11.97
CA PHE A 156 3.78 -5.92 -11.23
C PHE A 156 3.87 -4.38 -11.31
N SER A 157 3.80 -3.83 -12.53
CA SER A 157 3.87 -2.38 -12.77
C SER A 157 2.73 -1.62 -12.09
N ASN A 158 1.50 -2.17 -12.18
CA ASN A 158 0.32 -1.56 -11.59
C ASN A 158 0.35 -1.66 -10.07
N ALA A 159 0.75 -2.82 -9.53
CA ALA A 159 0.85 -3.05 -8.09
C ALA A 159 1.84 -2.09 -7.43
N ILE A 160 3.05 -1.93 -7.98
CA ILE A 160 4.05 -0.98 -7.45
C ILE A 160 3.56 0.45 -7.54
N THR A 161 3.02 0.86 -8.69
CA THR A 161 2.57 2.24 -8.89
C THR A 161 1.43 2.61 -7.94
N ASN A 162 0.47 1.70 -7.75
CA ASN A 162 -0.65 1.91 -6.84
C ASN A 162 -0.20 1.86 -5.37
N SER A 163 0.70 0.94 -5.02
CA SER A 163 1.31 0.84 -3.69
C SER A 163 2.10 2.09 -3.33
N ALA A 164 2.90 2.63 -4.25
CA ALA A 164 3.68 3.84 -4.01
C ALA A 164 2.81 5.05 -3.67
N ASN A 165 1.60 5.12 -4.22
CA ASN A 165 0.66 6.23 -4.00
C ASN A 165 -0.32 5.98 -2.83
N SER A 166 -0.37 4.78 -2.25
CA SER A 166 -1.44 4.41 -1.32
C SER A 166 -1.34 5.10 0.05
N LEU A 167 -0.12 5.37 0.54
CA LEU A 167 0.10 6.10 1.79
C LEU A 167 -0.44 7.53 1.70
N ILE A 168 -0.06 8.27 0.65
CA ILE A 168 -0.52 9.63 0.40
C ILE A 168 -2.03 9.66 0.11
N GLY A 169 -2.55 8.65 -0.60
CA GLY A 169 -3.99 8.54 -0.86
C GLY A 169 -4.84 8.22 0.38
N SER A 170 -4.21 7.73 1.46
CA SER A 170 -4.89 7.28 2.68
C SER A 170 -4.50 8.08 3.93
N THR A 171 -3.98 9.30 3.78
CA THR A 171 -3.57 10.20 4.89
C THR A 171 -4.63 10.33 5.97
N SER A 172 -5.90 10.50 5.59
CA SER A 172 -6.99 10.70 6.54
C SER A 172 -7.25 9.48 7.43
N LEU A 173 -6.89 8.29 6.96
CA LEU A 173 -7.00 7.05 7.73
C LEU A 173 -5.80 6.90 8.68
N ILE A 174 -4.59 7.15 8.15
CA ILE A 174 -3.32 7.06 8.89
C ILE A 174 -3.29 8.02 10.08
N THR A 175 -3.83 9.23 9.92
CA THR A 175 -3.85 10.28 10.97
C THR A 175 -4.93 10.08 12.03
N LYS A 176 -5.96 9.25 11.77
CA LYS A 176 -7.14 9.12 12.64
C LYS A 176 -7.25 7.77 13.35
N VAL A 177 -6.61 6.72 12.83
CA VAL A 177 -6.74 5.36 13.33
C VAL A 177 -5.37 4.73 13.45
N TYR A 178 -5.08 4.10 14.60
CA TYR A 178 -3.85 3.36 14.82
C TYR A 178 -3.97 1.92 14.28
N PHE A 179 -3.10 1.54 13.35
CA PHE A 179 -2.98 0.21 12.78
C PHE A 179 -1.59 0.07 12.10
N PRO A 180 -1.07 -1.15 11.85
CA PRO A 180 0.23 -1.34 11.21
C PRO A 180 0.24 -0.78 9.78
N ARG A 181 1.11 0.18 9.48
CA ARG A 181 1.04 0.97 8.25
C ARG A 181 1.40 0.16 6.99
N MET A 182 2.09 -0.97 7.16
CA MET A 182 2.42 -1.92 6.07
C MET A 182 1.18 -2.46 5.34
N ILE A 183 -0.01 -2.43 5.96
CA ILE A 183 -1.28 -2.85 5.35
C ILE A 183 -1.67 -1.93 4.18
N ILE A 184 -1.28 -0.66 4.21
CA ILE A 184 -1.68 0.34 3.21
C ILE A 184 -0.98 0.10 1.86
N PRO A 185 0.34 -0.16 1.79
CA PRO A 185 1.00 -0.66 0.58
C PRO A 185 0.53 -2.05 0.13
N LEU A 186 0.15 -2.94 1.06
CA LEU A 186 -0.27 -4.31 0.73
C LEU A 186 -1.65 -4.37 0.04
N ALA A 187 -2.60 -3.55 0.49
CA ALA A 187 -3.96 -3.53 -0.05
C ALA A 187 -4.05 -3.38 -1.60
N PRO A 188 -3.37 -2.42 -2.25
CA PRO A 188 -3.41 -2.29 -3.71
C PRO A 188 -2.73 -3.44 -4.44
N VAL A 189 -1.72 -4.09 -3.85
CA VAL A 189 -1.07 -5.28 -4.44
C VAL A 189 -2.06 -6.44 -4.46
N LEU A 190 -2.77 -6.68 -3.36
CA LEU A 190 -3.81 -7.72 -3.29
C LEU A 190 -5.00 -7.40 -4.20
N ALA A 191 -5.41 -6.13 -4.28
CA ALA A 191 -6.46 -5.71 -5.20
C ALA A 191 -6.08 -5.98 -6.66
N GLY A 192 -4.80 -5.81 -7.03
CA GLY A 192 -4.30 -6.11 -8.37
C GLY A 192 -4.32 -7.59 -8.74
N LEU A 193 -4.41 -8.51 -7.76
CA LEU A 193 -4.54 -9.95 -8.05
C LEU A 193 -5.84 -10.28 -8.79
N LEU A 194 -6.90 -9.48 -8.60
CA LEU A 194 -8.13 -9.61 -9.38
C LEU A 194 -7.88 -9.29 -10.86
N ASP A 195 -7.14 -8.21 -11.13
CA ASP A 195 -6.81 -7.79 -12.49
C ASP A 195 -5.93 -8.86 -13.18
N LEU A 196 -4.97 -9.43 -12.42
CA LEU A 196 -4.15 -10.56 -12.87
C LEU A 196 -5.01 -11.79 -13.17
N ALA A 197 -5.98 -12.13 -12.31
CA ALA A 197 -6.88 -13.26 -12.52
C ALA A 197 -7.73 -13.09 -13.79
N ILE A 198 -8.23 -11.86 -14.04
CA ILE A 198 -8.94 -11.52 -15.28
C ILE A 198 -8.02 -11.69 -16.50
N ALA A 199 -6.77 -11.20 -16.42
CA ALA A 199 -5.79 -11.33 -17.50
C ALA A 199 -5.40 -12.81 -17.75
N LEU A 200 -5.29 -13.62 -16.71
CA LEU A 200 -5.07 -15.07 -16.82
C LEU A 200 -6.25 -15.78 -17.49
N LEU A 201 -7.48 -15.39 -17.18
CA LEU A 201 -8.68 -15.96 -17.79
C LEU A 201 -8.72 -15.72 -19.29
N LEU A 202 -8.29 -14.54 -19.75
CA LEU A 202 -8.15 -14.23 -21.19
C LEU A 202 -7.05 -15.05 -21.89
N LEU A 203 -6.07 -15.54 -21.14
CA LEU A 203 -4.98 -16.35 -21.68
C LEU A 203 -5.45 -17.75 -22.10
N ILE A 204 -6.48 -18.28 -21.43
CA ILE A 204 -7.08 -19.59 -21.70
C ILE A 204 -7.56 -19.74 -23.16
N PRO A 205 -8.48 -18.91 -23.69
CA PRO A 205 -8.93 -19.02 -25.07
C PRO A 205 -7.80 -18.81 -26.08
N LEU A 206 -6.77 -18.02 -25.73
CA LEU A 206 -5.63 -17.76 -26.59
C LEU A 206 -4.77 -19.03 -26.77
N ILE A 207 -4.54 -19.79 -25.69
CA ILE A 207 -3.84 -21.08 -25.74
C ILE A 207 -4.60 -22.07 -26.65
N PHE A 208 -5.92 -22.17 -26.49
CA PHE A 208 -6.75 -23.05 -27.32
C PHE A 208 -6.76 -22.63 -28.79
N TYR A 209 -6.83 -21.32 -29.07
CA TYR A 209 -6.79 -20.79 -30.43
C TYR A 209 -5.49 -21.15 -31.17
N TYR A 210 -4.35 -21.14 -30.47
CA TYR A 210 -3.05 -21.52 -31.03
C TYR A 210 -2.75 -23.03 -30.94
N GLY A 211 -3.69 -23.84 -30.43
CA GLY A 211 -3.56 -25.30 -30.37
C GLY A 211 -2.45 -25.80 -29.44
N ILE A 212 -2.04 -25.00 -28.45
CA ILE A 212 -0.99 -25.40 -27.51
C ILE A 212 -1.60 -26.23 -26.39
N ILE A 213 -1.05 -27.43 -26.16
CA ILE A 213 -1.50 -28.33 -25.09
C ILE A 213 -0.82 -27.90 -23.79
N PRO A 214 -1.58 -27.50 -22.74
CA PRO A 214 -1.01 -27.17 -21.44
C PRO A 214 -0.25 -28.38 -20.86
N SER A 215 0.94 -28.11 -20.31
CA SER A 215 1.76 -29.13 -19.66
C SER A 215 1.53 -29.16 -18.15
N TRP A 216 2.00 -30.21 -17.46
CA TRP A 216 2.06 -30.29 -16.00
C TRP A 216 2.79 -29.11 -15.34
N HIS A 217 3.60 -28.39 -16.12
CA HIS A 217 4.24 -27.14 -15.74
C HIS A 217 3.26 -26.06 -15.26
N LEU A 218 1.97 -26.13 -15.65
CA LEU A 218 0.92 -25.22 -15.20
C LEU A 218 0.72 -25.23 -13.68
N LEU A 219 1.05 -26.34 -13.00
CA LEU A 219 0.99 -26.45 -11.53
C LEU A 219 1.96 -25.51 -10.81
N LEU A 220 3.02 -25.05 -11.50
CA LEU A 220 3.98 -24.07 -10.95
C LEU A 220 3.54 -22.63 -11.20
N LEU A 221 2.48 -22.39 -11.98
CA LEU A 221 1.98 -21.04 -12.26
C LEU A 221 1.59 -20.27 -10.97
N PRO A 222 0.89 -20.86 -9.98
CA PRO A 222 0.61 -20.18 -8.70
C PRO A 222 1.87 -19.76 -7.94
N LEU A 223 2.97 -20.52 -8.04
CA LEU A 223 4.24 -20.18 -7.41
C LEU A 223 4.84 -18.90 -8.03
N PHE A 224 4.81 -18.77 -9.35
CA PHE A 224 5.30 -17.56 -10.02
C PHE A 224 4.40 -16.35 -9.77
N ILE A 225 3.09 -16.55 -9.65
CA ILE A 225 2.16 -15.49 -9.22
C ILE A 225 2.52 -15.01 -7.81
N LEU A 226 2.73 -15.95 -6.87
CA LEU A 226 3.13 -15.63 -5.51
C LEU A 226 4.45 -14.86 -5.50
N LEU A 227 5.46 -15.31 -6.25
CA LEU A 227 6.76 -14.66 -6.33
C LEU A 227 6.65 -13.23 -6.90
N THR A 228 5.83 -13.04 -7.95
CA THR A 228 5.54 -11.71 -8.51
C THR A 228 4.85 -10.82 -7.48
N THR A 229 3.94 -11.37 -6.69
CA THR A 229 3.20 -10.64 -5.64
C THR A 229 4.13 -10.19 -4.52
N VAL A 230 5.02 -11.08 -4.07
CA VAL A 230 6.02 -10.79 -3.04
C VAL A 230 7.00 -9.72 -3.53
N LEU A 231 7.48 -9.82 -4.78
CA LEU A 231 8.35 -8.80 -5.37
C LEU A 231 7.62 -7.44 -5.52
N ALA A 232 6.38 -7.45 -6.02
CA ALA A 232 5.55 -6.25 -6.16
C ALA A 232 5.30 -5.58 -4.81
N PHE A 233 5.07 -6.36 -3.76
CA PHE A 233 4.92 -5.86 -2.41
C PHE A 233 6.21 -5.23 -1.88
N GLY A 234 7.36 -5.89 -2.02
CA GLY A 234 8.66 -5.35 -1.59
C GLY A 234 8.97 -4.02 -2.26
N VAL A 235 9.01 -4.01 -3.59
CA VAL A 235 9.29 -2.79 -4.37
C VAL A 235 8.22 -1.71 -4.13
N GLY A 236 6.95 -2.09 -4.10
CA GLY A 236 5.83 -1.19 -3.87
C GLY A 236 5.87 -0.52 -2.50
N MET A 237 6.26 -1.26 -1.46
CA MET A 237 6.45 -0.76 -0.11
C MET A 237 7.63 0.22 -0.05
N PHE A 238 8.76 -0.14 -0.65
CA PHE A 238 9.94 0.74 -0.72
C PHE A 238 9.61 2.05 -1.43
N MET A 239 8.94 1.97 -2.58
CA MET A 239 8.51 3.16 -3.33
C MET A 239 7.47 3.98 -2.57
N ALA A 240 6.60 3.36 -1.77
CA ALA A 240 5.65 4.09 -0.92
C ALA A 240 6.37 4.91 0.16
N ALA A 241 7.36 4.31 0.85
CA ALA A 241 8.16 5.00 1.85
C ALA A 241 8.94 6.17 1.22
N LEU A 242 9.55 5.95 0.05
CA LEU A 242 10.25 7.01 -0.69
C LEU A 242 9.31 8.12 -1.14
N ASN A 243 8.09 7.81 -1.58
CA ASN A 243 7.13 8.80 -2.06
C ASN A 243 6.60 9.71 -0.95
N VAL A 244 6.46 9.18 0.28
CA VAL A 244 6.15 10.01 1.46
C VAL A 244 7.28 10.99 1.76
N LYS A 245 8.53 10.53 1.66
CA LYS A 245 9.71 11.38 1.90
C LYS A 245 9.96 12.38 0.77
N TYR A 246 9.73 11.97 -0.47
CA TYR A 246 10.01 12.72 -1.69
C TYR A 246 8.82 12.62 -2.65
N ARG A 247 8.04 13.70 -2.77
CA ARG A 247 6.82 13.72 -3.60
C ARG A 247 7.10 13.55 -5.11
N ASP A 248 8.33 13.81 -5.56
CA ASP A 248 8.73 13.65 -6.96
C ASP A 248 8.80 12.19 -7.42
N VAL A 249 8.90 11.25 -6.47
CA VAL A 249 8.90 9.80 -6.76
C VAL A 249 7.64 9.39 -7.51
N ARG A 250 6.50 10.03 -7.24
CA ARG A 250 5.24 9.79 -7.97
C ARG A 250 5.37 10.01 -9.48
N TYR A 251 6.18 10.98 -9.92
CA TYR A 251 6.39 11.27 -11.33
C TYR A 251 7.53 10.45 -11.94
N ALA A 252 8.59 10.19 -11.17
CA ALA A 252 9.71 9.37 -11.62
C ALA A 252 9.33 7.89 -11.79
N LEU A 253 8.44 7.37 -10.93
CA LEU A 253 8.13 5.95 -10.87
C LEU A 253 7.55 5.38 -12.18
N PRO A 254 6.55 5.98 -12.85
CA PRO A 254 6.07 5.48 -14.14
C PRO A 254 7.18 5.39 -15.19
N PHE A 255 8.11 6.35 -15.21
CA PHE A 255 9.25 6.34 -16.13
C PHE A 255 10.24 5.20 -15.79
N LEU A 256 10.56 5.01 -14.52
CA LEU A 256 11.42 3.90 -14.08
C LEU A 256 10.82 2.53 -14.41
N VAL A 257 9.52 2.36 -14.19
CA VAL A 257 8.79 1.16 -14.57
C VAL A 257 8.85 0.94 -16.08
N GLN A 258 8.66 1.99 -16.88
CA GLN A 258 8.76 1.90 -18.34
C GLN A 258 10.16 1.46 -18.79
N LEU A 259 11.23 1.99 -18.19
CA LEU A 259 12.59 1.54 -18.49
C LEU A 259 12.81 0.08 -18.09
N TRP A 260 12.27 -0.32 -16.94
CA TRP A 260 12.42 -1.67 -16.42
C TRP A 260 11.70 -2.71 -17.29
N LEU A 261 10.58 -2.35 -17.95
CA LEU A 261 9.94 -3.20 -18.95
C LEU A 261 10.90 -3.63 -20.05
N PHE A 262 11.71 -2.70 -20.58
CA PHE A 262 12.68 -2.98 -21.63
C PHE A 262 13.91 -3.74 -21.13
N ALA A 263 14.27 -3.55 -19.85
CA ALA A 263 15.33 -4.31 -19.18
C ALA A 263 14.90 -5.74 -18.78
N SER A 264 13.62 -6.06 -18.88
CA SER A 264 13.08 -7.40 -18.68
C SER A 264 12.87 -8.11 -20.02
N PRO A 265 12.98 -9.45 -20.07
CA PRO A 265 12.76 -10.22 -21.30
C PRO A 265 11.26 -10.34 -21.64
N VAL A 266 10.50 -9.25 -21.63
CA VAL A 266 9.08 -9.26 -22.04
C VAL A 266 8.96 -9.29 -23.57
N ILE A 267 9.81 -8.51 -24.25
CA ILE A 267 9.73 -8.30 -25.70
C ILE A 267 10.50 -9.37 -26.49
N TYR A 268 11.57 -9.89 -25.89
CA TYR A 268 12.51 -10.82 -26.53
C TYR A 268 12.79 -12.02 -25.62
N PRO A 269 13.17 -13.18 -26.20
CA PRO A 269 13.52 -14.37 -25.43
C PRO A 269 14.92 -14.25 -24.82
N LEU A 270 15.18 -14.97 -23.74
CA LEU A 270 16.50 -14.98 -23.12
C LEU A 270 17.56 -15.70 -23.98
N SER A 271 17.13 -16.52 -24.95
CA SER A 271 17.96 -17.33 -25.85
C SER A 271 18.86 -16.51 -26.78
N ILE A 272 18.45 -15.29 -27.14
CA ILE A 272 19.22 -14.42 -28.05
C ILE A 272 20.38 -13.70 -27.35
N LEU A 273 20.38 -13.64 -26.01
CA LEU A 273 21.41 -12.92 -25.25
C LEU A 273 22.63 -13.80 -25.00
N ARG A 274 23.83 -13.25 -25.20
CA ARG A 274 25.11 -13.94 -25.02
C ARG A 274 26.01 -13.19 -24.02
N GLY A 275 26.82 -13.96 -23.28
CA GLY A 275 27.88 -13.43 -22.41
C GLY A 275 27.37 -12.55 -21.26
N LYS A 276 28.02 -11.38 -21.07
CA LYS A 276 27.80 -10.46 -19.94
C LYS A 276 26.36 -9.93 -19.85
N TRP A 277 25.71 -9.68 -21.00
CA TRP A 277 24.34 -9.17 -21.04
C TRP A 277 23.34 -10.18 -20.48
N LYS A 278 23.52 -11.48 -20.79
CA LYS A 278 22.68 -12.53 -20.21
C LYS A 278 22.81 -12.57 -18.68
N PHE A 279 24.03 -12.43 -18.16
CA PHE A 279 24.25 -12.39 -16.71
C PHE A 279 23.61 -11.16 -16.04
N LEU A 280 23.83 -9.96 -16.60
CA LEU A 280 23.24 -8.72 -16.06
C LEU A 280 21.71 -8.77 -16.04
N LEU A 281 21.08 -9.32 -17.08
CA LEU A 281 19.63 -9.46 -17.11
C LEU A 281 19.14 -10.61 -16.22
N ALA A 282 19.94 -11.63 -15.96
CA ALA A 282 19.59 -12.69 -15.01
C ALA A 282 19.54 -12.18 -13.55
N LEU A 283 20.24 -11.08 -13.23
CA LEU A 283 20.14 -10.40 -11.92
C LEU A 283 18.80 -9.67 -11.74
N ASN A 284 18.10 -9.32 -12.82
CA ASN A 284 16.79 -8.70 -12.72
C ASN A 284 15.77 -9.74 -12.23
N PRO A 285 15.10 -9.53 -11.08
CA PRO A 285 14.20 -10.53 -10.50
C PRO A 285 12.98 -10.83 -11.38
N MET A 286 12.57 -9.89 -12.23
CA MET A 286 11.49 -10.13 -13.18
C MET A 286 11.88 -11.09 -14.31
N THR A 287 13.17 -11.25 -14.60
CA THR A 287 13.65 -12.14 -15.67
C THR A 287 13.31 -13.60 -15.39
N GLY A 288 13.67 -14.12 -14.22
CA GLY A 288 13.34 -15.51 -13.86
C GLY A 288 11.84 -15.72 -13.64
N ILE A 289 11.12 -14.70 -13.14
CA ILE A 289 9.67 -14.76 -12.99
C ILE A 289 8.96 -14.87 -14.34
N ILE A 290 9.30 -14.01 -15.31
CA ILE A 290 8.70 -14.02 -16.65
C ILE A 290 9.03 -15.31 -17.39
N GLU A 291 10.28 -15.76 -17.32
CA GLU A 291 10.68 -17.02 -17.96
C GLU A 291 9.99 -18.22 -17.29
N GLY A 292 9.88 -18.25 -15.97
CA GLY A 292 9.12 -19.26 -15.25
C GLY A 292 7.64 -19.27 -15.63
N PHE A 293 7.03 -18.09 -15.75
CA PHE A 293 5.63 -17.95 -16.15
C PHE A 293 5.38 -18.48 -17.56
N ARG A 294 6.25 -18.14 -18.52
CA ARG A 294 6.21 -18.67 -19.89
C ARG A 294 6.41 -20.19 -19.94
N SER A 295 7.37 -20.73 -19.19
CA SER A 295 7.61 -22.19 -19.11
C SER A 295 6.47 -22.94 -18.43
N SER A 296 5.65 -22.26 -17.64
CA SER A 296 4.43 -22.83 -17.06
C SER A 296 3.29 -22.94 -18.07
N LEU A 297 3.23 -22.03 -19.05
CA LEU A 297 2.16 -21.96 -20.06
C LEU A 297 2.47 -22.75 -21.32
N VAL A 298 3.72 -22.72 -21.78
CA VAL A 298 4.19 -23.41 -22.98
C VAL A 298 5.13 -24.53 -22.56
N PRO A 299 5.01 -25.75 -23.14
CA PRO A 299 5.90 -26.87 -22.82
C PRO A 299 7.35 -26.57 -23.25
N ARG A 300 8.11 -25.95 -22.36
CA ARG A 300 9.54 -25.66 -22.51
C ARG A 300 10.25 -25.83 -21.16
N PRO A 301 11.54 -26.18 -21.13
CA PRO A 301 12.26 -26.41 -19.88
C PRO A 301 12.33 -25.14 -19.02
N PHE A 302 12.36 -25.34 -17.70
CA PHE A 302 12.64 -24.26 -16.74
C PHE A 302 14.14 -23.99 -16.65
N ASP A 303 14.53 -22.71 -16.72
CA ASP A 303 15.88 -22.26 -16.38
C ASP A 303 15.95 -22.00 -14.86
N TRP A 304 16.17 -23.07 -14.09
CA TRP A 304 16.25 -23.01 -12.63
C TRP A 304 17.35 -22.08 -12.11
N GLY A 305 18.41 -21.83 -12.90
CA GLY A 305 19.47 -20.90 -12.52
C GLY A 305 18.97 -19.47 -12.44
N THR A 306 18.30 -18.99 -13.49
CA THR A 306 17.74 -17.62 -13.52
C THR A 306 16.57 -17.45 -12.54
N ILE A 307 15.76 -18.49 -12.36
CA ILE A 307 14.67 -18.51 -11.38
C ILE A 307 15.24 -18.42 -9.96
N GLY A 308 16.27 -19.22 -9.63
CA GLY A 308 16.91 -19.20 -8.32
C GLY A 308 17.51 -17.85 -7.97
N VAL A 309 18.22 -17.22 -8.91
CA VAL A 309 18.73 -15.84 -8.73
C VAL A 309 17.59 -14.86 -8.48
N SER A 310 16.51 -14.96 -9.26
CA SER A 310 15.35 -14.07 -9.12
C SER A 310 14.66 -14.21 -7.76
N VAL A 311 14.56 -15.44 -7.24
CA VAL A 311 14.02 -15.73 -5.90
C VAL A 311 14.89 -15.05 -4.83
N ILE A 312 16.21 -15.26 -4.88
CA ILE A 312 17.15 -14.66 -3.91
C ILE A 312 17.05 -13.14 -3.94
N VAL A 313 17.12 -12.54 -5.13
CA VAL A 313 17.04 -11.07 -5.29
C VAL A 313 15.69 -10.54 -4.81
N THR A 314 14.59 -11.26 -5.04
CA THR A 314 13.26 -10.89 -4.54
C THR A 314 13.23 -10.81 -3.02
N PHE A 315 13.72 -11.84 -2.33
CA PHE A 315 13.76 -11.85 -0.87
C PHE A 315 14.70 -10.78 -0.30
N LEU A 316 15.84 -10.53 -0.95
CA LEU A 316 16.73 -9.43 -0.57
C LEU A 316 16.05 -8.06 -0.69
N ILE A 317 15.34 -7.82 -1.80
CA ILE A 317 14.57 -6.58 -2.01
C ILE A 317 13.50 -6.44 -0.92
N VAL A 318 12.72 -7.48 -0.66
CA VAL A 318 11.68 -7.44 0.38
C VAL A 318 12.27 -7.14 1.75
N PHE A 319 13.39 -7.78 2.10
CA PHE A 319 14.07 -7.54 3.37
C PHE A 319 14.53 -6.08 3.52
N ILE A 320 15.21 -5.53 2.50
CA ILE A 320 15.65 -4.13 2.46
C ILE A 320 14.45 -3.18 2.54
N SER A 321 13.37 -3.51 1.83
CA SER A 321 12.16 -2.69 1.76
C SER A 321 11.46 -2.59 3.11
N ILE A 322 11.33 -3.72 3.82
CA ILE A 322 10.73 -3.76 5.16
C ILE A 322 11.59 -2.99 6.15
N TYR A 323 12.91 -3.17 6.11
CA TYR A 323 13.84 -2.43 6.96
C TYR A 323 13.73 -0.91 6.76
N GLU A 324 13.78 -0.44 5.51
CA GLU A 324 13.66 0.99 5.22
C GLU A 324 12.26 1.53 5.54
N PHE A 325 11.20 0.75 5.31
CA PHE A 325 9.83 1.16 5.64
C PHE A 325 9.66 1.37 7.15
N GLN A 326 10.07 0.40 7.96
CA GLN A 326 9.99 0.48 9.42
C GLN A 326 10.82 1.65 9.96
N ARG A 327 11.98 1.94 9.36
CA ARG A 327 12.82 3.09 9.77
C ARG A 327 12.14 4.44 9.55
N VAL A 328 11.27 4.56 8.54
CA VAL A 328 10.62 5.83 8.17
C VAL A 328 9.18 5.91 8.76
N GLU A 329 8.64 4.81 9.27
CA GLU A 329 7.24 4.70 9.71
C GLU A 329 6.84 5.73 10.78
N ASP A 330 7.72 6.00 11.73
CA ASP A 330 7.47 6.93 12.85
C ASP A 330 7.25 8.38 12.35
N GLY A 331 7.98 8.79 11.30
CA GLY A 331 7.89 10.15 10.75
C GLY A 331 6.71 10.37 9.79
N PHE A 332 5.99 9.33 9.40
CA PHE A 332 4.90 9.46 8.42
C PHE A 332 3.74 10.33 8.92
N ALA A 333 3.47 10.38 10.22
CA ALA A 333 2.36 11.20 10.74
C ALA A 333 2.69 12.71 10.69
N ASP A 334 3.97 13.07 10.78
CA ASP A 334 4.39 14.47 10.81
C ASP A 334 4.60 15.05 9.40
N VAL A 335 4.88 14.20 8.42
CA VAL A 335 5.23 14.61 7.04
C VAL A 335 4.01 14.70 6.11
N ILE A 336 2.98 13.88 6.36
CA ILE A 336 1.85 13.70 5.43
C ILE A 336 0.73 14.71 5.66
#